data_AF-A0A382MJR8-F1
#
_entry.id   AF-A0A382MJR8-F1
#
_cell.length_a   1.000
_cell.length_b   1.000
_cell.length_c   1.000
_cell.angle_alpha   90.00
_cell.angle_beta   90.00
_cell.angle_gamma   90.00
#
_symmetry.space_group_name_H-M   'P 1'
#
loop_
_entity.id
_entity.type
_entity.pdbx_description
1 polymer ?
#
loop_
_entity_poly.entity_id
_entity_poly.type
_entity_poly.pdbx_seq_one_letter_code
_entity_poly.pdbx_strand_id
1 'polypeptide(L)' 'MLDRTEALLMCASRAQLTKNIIIPELESGKWVIADRYSDSTLAYQGGGRGIDLDWLIKLNEFATFGTVPDITFYIDIDA' A
#
# COMPACT_ATOMS: atom_id res chain seq x y z
N MET A 1 -19.69 -3.31 3.01
CA MET A 1 -18.58 -4.08 2.41
C MET A 1 -17.89 -4.81 3.54
N LEU A 2 -17.48 -6.07 3.36
CA LEU A 2 -16.74 -6.77 4.41
C LEU A 2 -15.31 -6.24 4.47
N ASP A 3 -14.75 -6.08 5.67
CA ASP A 3 -13.41 -5.51 5.86
C ASP A 3 -12.33 -6.27 5.07
N ARG A 4 -12.45 -7.61 5.03
CA ARG A 4 -11.56 -8.46 4.23
C ARG A 4 -11.66 -8.16 2.74
N THR A 5 -12.87 -7.93 2.22
CA THR A 5 -13.07 -7.56 0.82
C THR A 5 -12.43 -6.22 0.52
N GLU A 6 -12.52 -5.25 1.45
CA GLU A 6 -11.90 -3.93 1.30
C GLU A 6 -10.38 -4.04 1.22
N ALA A 7 -9.75 -4.72 2.17
CA ALA A 7 -8.30 -4.95 2.16
C ALA A 7 -7.81 -5.62 0.87
N LEU A 8 -8.53 -6.64 0.40
CA LEU A 8 -8.18 -7.36 -0.82
C LEU A 8 -8.30 -6.49 -2.07
N LEU A 9 -9.36 -5.68 -2.21
CA LEU A 9 -9.50 -4.77 -3.35
C LEU A 9 -8.43 -3.67 -3.34
N MET A 10 -8.08 -3.13 -2.17
CA MET A 10 -6.99 -2.16 -2.03
C MET A 10 -5.65 -2.76 -2.45
N CYS A 11 -5.35 -3.99 -2.02
CA CYS A 11 -4.13 -4.69 -2.41
C CYS A 11 -4.11 -5.07 -3.90
N ALA A 12 -5.24 -5.50 -4.46
CA ALA A 12 -5.36 -5.80 -5.89
C ALA A 12 -5.10 -4.56 -6.76
N SER A 13 -5.68 -3.41 -6.39
CA SER A 13 -5.42 -2.13 -7.05
C SER A 13 -3.94 -1.73 -6.97
N ARG A 14 -3.35 -1.86 -5.77
CA ARG A 14 -1.92 -1.56 -5.55
C ARG A 14 -1.00 -2.47 -6.37
N ALA A 15 -1.33 -3.74 -6.53
CA ALA A 15 -0.55 -4.66 -7.36
C ALA A 15 -0.54 -4.25 -8.83
N GLN A 16 -1.69 -3.86 -9.36
CA GLN A 16 -1.79 -3.37 -10.73
C GLN A 16 -0.97 -2.09 -10.93
N LEU A 17 -1.10 -1.11 -10.02
CA LEU A 17 -0.37 0.15 -10.07
C LEU A 17 1.14 -0.07 -9.96
N THR A 18 1.57 -0.91 -9.02
CA THR A 18 2.99 -1.14 -8.76
C THR A 18 3.67 -1.80 -9.94
N LYS A 19 3.05 -2.85 -10.52
CA LYS A 19 3.64 -3.57 -11.64
C LYS A 19 3.67 -2.76 -12.93
N ASN A 20 2.60 -2.04 -13.23
CA ASN A 20 2.44 -1.42 -14.54
C ASN A 20 2.99 0.00 -14.62
N ILE A 21 3.10 0.70 -13.49
CA ILE A 21 3.49 2.10 -13.45
C ILE A 21 4.72 2.29 -12.56
N ILE A 22 4.63 1.97 -11.27
CA ILE A 22 5.70 2.34 -10.31
C ILE A 22 7.03 1.68 -10.70
N ILE A 23 7.07 0.35 -10.85
CA ILE A 23 8.31 -0.36 -11.18
C ILE A 23 8.90 0.13 -12.51
N PRO A 24 8.16 0.19 -13.63
CA PRO A 24 8.70 0.70 -14.89
C PRO A 24 9.22 2.14 -14.81
N GLU A 25 8.54 3.03 -14.10
CA GLU A 25 8.96 4.42 -13.98
C GLU A 25 10.23 4.56 -13.12
N LEU A 26 10.35 3.79 -12.03
CA LEU A 26 11.57 3.70 -11.22
C LEU A 26 12.74 3.11 -12.03
N GLU A 27 12.51 2.02 -12.79
CA GLU A 27 13.51 1.41 -13.68
C GLU A 27 13.98 2.38 -14.78
N SER A 28 13.12 3.32 -15.19
CA SER A 28 13.47 4.39 -16.13
C SER A 28 14.26 5.54 -15.50
N GLY A 29 14.59 5.46 -14.21
CA GLY A 29 15.35 6.47 -13.47
C GLY A 29 14.52 7.68 -13.03
N LYS A 30 13.19 7.60 -13.06
CA LYS A 30 12.31 8.67 -12.59
C LYS A 30 11.98 8.53 -11.12
N TRP A 31 11.64 9.66 -10.52
CA TRP A 31 11.07 9.71 -9.18
C TRP A 31 9.57 9.48 -9.26
N VAL A 32 9.05 8.60 -8.40
CA VAL A 32 7.62 8.36 -8.27
C VAL A 32 7.14 8.96 -6.95
N ILE A 33 6.16 9.85 -7.03
CA ILE A 33 5.45 10.38 -5.87
C ILE A 33 4.08 9.73 -5.85
N ALA A 34 3.83 8.90 -4.84
CA ALA A 34 2.54 8.25 -4.64
C ALA A 34 1.75 8.97 -3.54
N ASP A 35 0.52 9.37 -3.84
CA ASP A 35 -0.44 9.75 -2.81
C ASP A 35 -0.98 8.46 -2.16
N ARG A 36 -0.44 8.16 -0.98
CA ARG A 36 -0.62 6.92 -0.22
C ARG A 36 0.03 5.69 -0.87
N TYR A 37 0.37 4.73 -0.01
CA TYR A 37 0.86 3.42 -0.42
C TYR A 37 0.47 2.31 0.58
N SER A 38 1.35 1.36 0.88
CA SER A 38 1.10 0.22 1.79
C SER A 38 0.75 0.67 3.21
N ASP A 39 1.36 1.74 3.72
CA ASP A 39 1.12 2.27 5.08
C ASP A 39 -0.36 2.58 5.35
N SER A 40 -1.08 3.08 4.34
CA SER A 40 -2.51 3.34 4.46
C SER A 40 -3.30 2.05 4.71
N THR A 41 -2.90 0.92 4.12
CA THR A 41 -3.60 -0.34 4.39
C THR A 41 -3.39 -0.82 5.83
N LEU A 42 -2.20 -0.60 6.39
CA LEU A 42 -1.92 -0.93 7.78
C LEU A 42 -2.73 -0.03 8.75
N ALA A 43 -2.81 1.27 8.45
CA ALA A 43 -3.56 2.21 9.27
C ALA A 43 -5.09 1.97 9.22
N TYR A 44 -5.68 1.94 8.02
CA TYR A 44 -7.14 1.87 7.89
C TYR A 44 -7.68 0.45 8.06
N GLN A 45 -7.09 -0.54 7.39
CA GLN A 45 -7.60 -1.92 7.48
C GLN A 45 -7.05 -2.65 8.70
N GLY A 46 -5.80 -2.38 9.10
CA GLY A 46 -5.24 -2.91 10.34
C GLY A 46 -5.82 -2.20 11.56
N GLY A 47 -5.46 -0.94 11.77
CA GLY A 47 -5.91 -0.16 12.93
C GLY A 47 -7.41 0.14 12.93
N GLY A 48 -7.96 0.60 11.81
CA GLY A 48 -9.37 1.03 11.72
C GLY A 48 -10.39 -0.10 11.60
N ARG A 49 -10.03 -1.24 10.98
CA ARG A 49 -10.93 -2.41 10.81
C ARG A 49 -10.54 -3.62 11.65
N GLY A 50 -9.43 -3.57 12.38
CA GLY A 50 -8.99 -4.66 13.25
C GLY A 50 -8.53 -5.92 12.50
N ILE A 51 -8.13 -5.81 11.23
CA ILE A 51 -7.53 -6.93 10.51
C ILE A 51 -6.11 -7.15 11.05
N ASP A 52 -5.72 -8.42 11.20
CA ASP A 52 -4.40 -8.82 11.67
C ASP A 52 -3.27 -8.13 10.88
N LEU A 53 -2.38 -7.45 11.62
CA LEU A 53 -1.35 -6.60 11.04
C LEU A 53 -0.27 -7.41 10.34
N ASP A 54 0.18 -8.52 10.93
CA ASP A 54 1.20 -9.39 10.36
C ASP A 54 0.73 -10.00 9.03
N TRP A 55 -0.54 -10.38 8.96
CA TRP A 55 -1.15 -10.84 7.73
C TRP A 55 -1.23 -9.72 6.67
N LEU A 56 -1.62 -8.51 7.06
CA LEU A 56 -1.67 -7.37 6.14
C LEU A 56 -0.30 -6.97 5.60
N ILE A 57 0.75 -7.04 6.41
CA ILE A 57 2.13 -6.79 5.98
C ILE A 57 2.50 -7.79 4.87
N LYS A 58 2.28 -9.09 5.11
CA LYS A 58 2.57 -10.14 4.11
C LYS A 58 1.75 -9.97 2.82
N LEU A 59 0.46 -9.61 2.95
CA LEU A 59 -0.39 -9.36 1.79
C LEU A 59 0.11 -8.15 0.98
N ASN A 60 0.50 -7.07 1.65
CA ASN A 60 1.03 -5.88 0.98
C ASN A 60 2.37 -6.14 0.32
N GLU A 61 3.27 -6.88 0.97
CA GLU A 61 4.55 -7.29 0.40
C GLU A 61 4.34 -8.08 -0.90
N PHE A 62 3.42 -9.05 -0.87
CA PHE A 62 3.02 -9.80 -2.07
C PHE A 62 2.46 -8.87 -3.15
N ALA A 63 1.52 -8.00 -2.80
CA ALA A 63 0.87 -7.09 -3.75
C ALA A 63 1.84 -6.07 -4.37
N THR A 64 2.85 -5.63 -3.63
CA THR A 64 3.81 -4.61 -4.06
C THR A 64 5.06 -5.20 -4.72
N PHE A 65 5.13 -6.52 -4.90
CA PHE A 65 6.33 -7.20 -5.40
C PHE A 65 7.58 -6.89 -4.56
N GLY A 66 7.40 -6.68 -3.25
CA GLY A 66 8.46 -6.23 -2.34
C GLY A 66 8.92 -4.78 -2.55
N THR A 67 8.25 -4.00 -3.41
CA THR A 67 8.57 -2.58 -3.62
C THR A 67 8.17 -1.80 -2.38
N VAL A 68 9.12 -1.09 -1.78
CA VAL A 68 8.90 -0.22 -0.64
C VAL A 68 9.31 1.22 -0.99
N PRO A 69 8.60 2.25 -0.49
CA PRO A 69 9.04 3.62 -0.67
C PRO A 69 10.39 3.87 0.02
N ASP A 70 11.28 4.63 -0.61
CA ASP A 70 12.53 5.07 0.03
C ASP A 70 12.28 6.07 1.16
N ILE A 71 11.23 6.90 1.02
CA ILE A 71 10.82 7.92 1.99
C ILE A 71 9.28 8.01 2.00
N THR A 72 8.70 7.97 3.20
CA THR A 72 7.27 8.24 3.42
C THR A 72 7.11 9.51 4.26
N PHE A 73 6.34 10.47 3.77
CA PHE A 73 5.95 11.65 4.54
C PHE A 73 4.59 11.41 5.20
N TYR A 74 4.61 11.23 6.53
CA TYR A 74 3.38 11.14 7.32
C TYR A 74 2.96 12.55 7.77
N ILE A 75 1.76 12.96 7.34
CA ILE A 75 1.16 14.25 7.71
C ILE A 75 0.18 13.98 8.84
N ASP A 76 0.62 14.25 10.06
CA ASP A 76 -0.18 14.07 11.28
C ASP A 76 -1.09 15.28 11.53
N ILE A 77 -2.37 15.03 11.76
CA ILE A 77 -3.41 16.04 12.01
C ILE A 77 -4.50 15.49 12.92
N ASP A 78 -5.15 16.38 13.68
CA ASP A 78 -6.37 16.04 14.43
C ASP A 78 -7.55 15.73 13.49
N ALA A 79 -8.54 15.00 14.01
CA ALA A 79 -9.75 14.59 13.27
C ALA A 79 -10.78 15.72 13.07
#